data_AF-A0A4Y8V200-F1
#
_entry.id   AF-A0A4Y8V200-F1
#
_cell.length_a   1.000
_cell.length_b   1.000
_cell.length_c   1.000
_cell.angle_alpha   90.00
_cell.angle_beta   90.00
_cell.angle_gamma   90.00
#
_symmetry.space_group_name_H-M   'P 1'
#
loop_
_entity.id
_entity.type
_entity.pdbx_description
1 polymer ?
#
loop_
_entity_poly.entity_id
_entity_poly.type
_entity_poly.pdbx_seq_one_letter_code
_entity_poly.pdbx_strand_id
1 'polypeptide(L)' 'MSKSNKRYGQESVREVSWLQMLGSSIAAAFGVQSSSNRERDFQHGDIKKFAVAGVLVTFALMFALIGIVQWVLP' A
#
# COMPACT_ATOMS: atom_id res chain seq x y z
N MET A 1 14.77 47.37 -11.38
CA MET A 1 13.71 46.56 -12.04
C MET A 1 14.32 45.22 -12.45
N SER A 2 13.60 44.11 -12.19
CA SER A 2 13.91 42.72 -12.59
C SER A 2 14.91 41.95 -11.69
N LYS A 3 14.57 40.82 -11.07
CA LYS A 3 13.31 40.06 -10.95
C LYS A 3 13.47 39.15 -9.72
N SER A 4 12.54 39.26 -8.77
CA SER A 4 12.24 38.17 -7.84
C SER A 4 11.75 36.97 -8.66
N ASN A 5 12.49 35.87 -8.66
CA ASN A 5 12.05 34.59 -9.24
C ASN A 5 12.62 33.41 -8.45
N LYS A 6 12.38 33.40 -7.14
CA LYS A 6 12.47 32.16 -6.35
C LYS A 6 11.16 31.39 -6.55
N ARG A 7 11.11 30.61 -7.63
CA ARG A 7 9.99 29.71 -7.93
C ARG A 7 10.05 28.51 -6.98
N TYR A 8 9.05 28.45 -6.12
CA TYR A 8 8.44 27.27 -5.50
C TYR A 8 9.32 26.03 -5.25
N GLY A 9 9.59 25.81 -3.96
CA GLY A 9 9.44 24.50 -3.33
C GLY A 9 10.57 23.50 -3.55
N GLN A 10 11.69 23.67 -2.84
CA GLN A 10 12.40 22.49 -2.36
C GLN A 10 11.46 21.76 -1.38
N GLU A 11 10.67 20.80 -1.85
CA GLU A 11 10.37 19.67 -0.98
C GLU A 11 11.70 18.95 -0.76
N SER A 12 12.30 19.15 0.40
CA SER A 12 13.35 18.28 0.89
C SER A 12 12.84 16.85 0.73
N VAL A 13 13.55 15.99 0.00
CA VAL A 13 13.35 14.54 0.08
C VAL A 13 13.53 14.20 1.56
N ARG A 14 12.44 14.18 2.33
CA ARG A 14 12.48 13.74 3.72
C ARG A 14 12.86 12.29 3.63
N GLU A 15 14.06 11.96 4.10
CA GLU A 15 14.46 10.59 4.27
C GLU A 15 13.35 9.89 5.04
N VAL A 16 12.71 8.94 4.37
CA VAL A 16 11.56 8.24 4.92
C VAL A 16 12.14 7.39 6.05
N SER A 17 11.80 7.77 7.29
CA SER A 17 12.28 7.04 8.46
C SER A 17 11.87 5.57 8.37
N TRP A 18 12.70 4.68 8.89
CA TRP A 18 12.41 3.23 8.94
C TRP A 18 11.03 2.92 9.53
N LEU A 19 10.60 3.70 10.54
CA LEU A 19 9.27 3.59 11.15
C LEU A 19 8.14 3.98 10.17
N GLN A 20 8.42 4.95 9.31
CA GLN A 20 7.49 5.46 8.31
C GLN A 20 7.37 4.48 7.13
N MET A 21 8.47 3.80 6.76
CA MET A 21 8.44 2.67 5.83
C MET A 21 7.59 1.51 6.39
N LEU A 22 7.81 1.10 7.64
CA LEU A 22 7.01 0.07 8.31
C LEU A 22 5.52 0.44 8.37
N GLY A 23 5.20 1.68 8.78
CA GLY A 23 3.83 2.18 8.80
C GLY A 23 3.17 2.18 7.44
N SER A 24 3.92 2.55 6.39
CA SER A 24 3.42 2.52 5.01
C SER A 24 3.18 1.08 4.51
N SER A 25 4.05 0.13 4.88
CA SER A 25 3.88 -1.29 4.55
C SER A 25 2.67 -1.90 5.25
N ILE A 26 2.43 -1.53 6.51
CA ILE A 26 1.26 -1.96 7.28
C ILE A 26 -0.02 -1.34 6.70
N ALA A 27 -0.04 -0.04 6.44
CA ALA A 27 -1.19 0.64 5.84
C ALA A 27 -1.55 0.04 4.48
N ALA A 28 -0.55 -0.28 3.66
CA ALA A 28 -0.74 -0.98 2.39
C ALA A 28 -1.30 -2.41 2.60
N ALA A 29 -0.85 -3.12 3.63
CA ALA A 29 -1.38 -4.45 3.98
C ALA A 29 -2.84 -4.41 4.48
N PHE A 30 -3.25 -3.33 5.14
CA PHE A 30 -4.64 -3.09 5.57
C PHE A 30 -5.54 -2.49 4.47
N GLY A 31 -5.04 -2.36 3.24
CA GLY A 31 -5.83 -1.87 2.10
C GLY A 31 -5.91 -0.34 1.99
N VAL A 32 -5.15 0.42 2.78
CA VAL A 32 -4.97 1.87 2.61
C VAL A 32 -3.94 2.10 1.51
N GLN A 33 -4.31 1.66 0.30
CA GLN A 33 -3.47 1.74 -0.88
C GLN A 33 -3.34 3.21 -1.30
N SER A 34 -2.10 3.72 -1.33
CA SER A 34 -1.82 5.09 -1.81
C SER A 34 -2.37 5.30 -3.22
N SER A 35 -2.86 6.53 -3.49
CA SER A 35 -3.43 6.91 -4.79
C SER A 35 -2.49 6.65 -5.97
N SER A 36 -1.17 6.71 -5.76
CA SER A 36 -0.16 6.39 -6.77
C SER A 36 -0.16 4.92 -7.18
N ASN A 37 -0.33 4.00 -6.22
CA ASN A 37 -0.42 2.57 -6.52
C ASN A 37 -1.71 2.29 -7.30
N ARG A 38 -2.81 2.93 -6.90
CA ARG A 38 -4.08 2.87 -7.62
C ARG A 38 -3.95 3.38 -9.05
N GLU A 39 -3.37 4.56 -9.27
CA GLU A 39 -3.23 5.13 -10.62
C GLU A 39 -2.46 4.20 -11.57
N ARG A 40 -1.36 3.60 -11.11
CA ARG A 40 -0.59 2.61 -11.89
C ARG A 40 -1.42 1.38 -12.23
N ASP A 41 -2.12 0.86 -11.22
CA ASP A 41 -2.92 -0.36 -11.29
C ASP A 41 -4.15 -0.18 -12.20
N PHE A 42 -4.73 1.02 -12.24
CA PHE A 42 -5.91 1.33 -13.06
C PHE A 42 -5.57 1.85 -14.46
N GLN A 43 -4.41 2.48 -14.67
CA GLN A 43 -3.99 2.92 -16.02
C GLN A 43 -3.35 1.82 -16.85
N HIS A 44 -2.65 0.86 -16.22
CA HIS A 44 -1.88 -0.16 -16.93
C HIS A 44 -2.27 -1.61 -16.57
N GLY A 45 -3.18 -1.81 -15.62
CA GLY A 45 -3.54 -3.13 -15.11
C GLY A 45 -4.87 -3.69 -15.63
N ASP A 46 -4.92 -5.02 -15.74
CA ASP A 46 -6.15 -5.78 -16.05
C ASP A 46 -6.93 -6.06 -14.77
N ILE A 47 -8.19 -5.58 -14.70
CA ILE A 47 -9.13 -5.80 -13.58
C ILE A 47 -9.21 -7.27 -13.15
N LYS A 48 -9.10 -8.22 -14.08
CA LYS A 48 -9.16 -9.65 -13.76
C LYS A 48 -8.02 -10.07 -12.84
N LYS A 49 -6.82 -9.51 -13.00
CA LYS A 49 -5.66 -9.81 -12.15
C LYS A 49 -5.88 -9.31 -10.72
N PHE A 50 -6.52 -8.15 -10.56
CA PHE A 50 -6.88 -7.62 -9.24
C PHE A 50 -7.94 -8.48 -8.54
N ALA A 51 -8.95 -8.94 -9.27
CA ALA A 51 -9.97 -9.83 -8.72
C ALA A 51 -9.35 -11.16 -8.23
N VAL A 52 -8.48 -11.77 -9.04
CA VAL A 52 -7.78 -13.01 -8.64
C VAL A 52 -6.87 -12.77 -7.43
N ALA A 53 -6.12 -11.66 -7.40
CA ALA A 53 -5.27 -11.32 -6.25
C ALA A 53 -6.08 -11.13 -4.97
N GLY A 54 -7.21 -10.41 -5.03
CA GLY A 54 -8.11 -10.22 -3.89
C GLY A 54 -8.71 -11.53 -3.38
N VAL A 55 -9.11 -12.42 -4.28
CA VAL A 55 -9.61 -13.76 -3.92
C VAL A 55 -8.52 -14.58 -3.22
N LEU A 56 -7.31 -14.60 -3.75
CA LEU A 56 -6.18 -15.35 -3.15
C LEU A 56 -5.85 -14.84 -1.74
N VAL A 57 -5.78 -13.52 -1.55
CA VAL A 57 -5.53 -12.91 -0.23
C VAL A 57 -6.65 -13.26 0.75
N THR A 58 -7.90 -13.25 0.29
CA THR A 58 -9.06 -13.59 1.12
C THR A 58 -9.00 -15.05 1.58
N PHE A 59 -8.70 -15.99 0.67
CA PHE A 59 -8.52 -17.40 1.03
C PHE A 59 -7.35 -17.60 1.99
N ALA A 60 -6.21 -16.95 1.75
CA ALA A 60 -5.05 -17.02 2.63
C ALA A 60 -5.39 -16.56 4.05
N LEU A 61 -6.11 -15.44 4.19
CA LEU A 61 -6.57 -14.94 5.48
C LEU A 61 -7.53 -15.92 6.16
N MET A 62 -8.48 -16.47 5.41
CA MET A 62 -9.44 -17.45 5.93
C MET A 62 -8.72 -18.70 6.48
N PHE A 63 -7.78 -19.27 5.75
CA PHE A 63 -7.01 -20.42 6.22
C PHE A 63 -6.10 -20.09 7.40
N ALA A 64 -5.52 -18.89 7.43
CA ALA A 64 -4.76 -18.43 8.59
C ALA A 64 -5.63 -18.38 9.85
N LEU A 65 -6.84 -17.83 9.76
CA LEU A 65 -7.79 -17.79 10.88
C LEU A 65 -8.20 -19.19 11.32
N ILE A 66 -8.53 -20.08 10.38
CA ILE A 66 -8.86 -21.48 10.69
C ILE A 66 -7.69 -22.16 11.42
N GLY A 67 -6.47 -22.01 10.91
CA GLY A 67 -5.26 -22.60 11.50
C GLY A 67 -5.01 -22.07 12.92
N ILE A 68 -5.17 -20.76 13.13
CA ILE A 68 -5.06 -20.17 14.47
C ILE A 68 -6.13 -20.73 15.41
N VAL A 69 -7.39 -20.80 14.97
CA VAL A 69 -8.50 -21.33 15.78
C VAL A 69 -8.25 -22.79 16.16
N GLN A 70 -7.83 -23.62 15.21
CA GLN A 70 -7.49 -25.02 15.49
C GLN A 70 -6.27 -25.18 16.38
N TRP A 71 -5.29 -24.26 16.30
CA TRP A 71 -4.13 -24.29 17.18
C TRP A 71 -4.48 -23.88 18.62
N VAL A 72 -5.46 -22.98 18.77
CA VAL A 72 -5.91 -22.47 20.08
C VAL A 72 -6.95 -23.36 20.74
N LEU A 73 -7.79 -24.06 19.97
CA LEU A 73 -8.77 -25.03 20.48
C LEU A 73 -8.19 -26.45 20.37
N PRO A 74 -7.47 -26.94 21.40
CA PRO A 74 -7.00 -28.33 21.44
C PRO A 74 -8.15 -29.35 21.38
#